data_AF-A0A8B6BGK4-F1
#
_entry.id   AF-A0A8B6BGK4-F1
#
_cell.length_a   1.000
_cell.length_b   1.000
_cell.length_c   1.000
_cell.angle_alpha   90.00
_cell.angle_beta   90.00
_cell.angle_gamma   90.00
#
_symmetry.space_group_name_H-M   'P 1'
#
loop_
_entity.id
_entity.type
_entity.pdbx_description
1 polymer ?
#
loop_
_entity_poly.entity_id
_entity_poly.type
_entity_poly.pdbx_seq_one_letter_code
_entity_poly.pdbx_strand_id
1 'polypeptide(L)'
;MSGLTMGLLSLDLMTLKIMRDGGSPKEKKQAQKILPLVERHHLLLVTLLLANAAAVESMPIFLDRVSSPVIAILVSVTAVLIFGEVVPQAVCTRHGVAIGAALSPVVYLLIGMFCIISWPLSKLLDCLLGKDHGTFYRRAELKVLVDLHSSSSPNLVNGSDHEGEESLTVDEVLIIKGALDMKHKTVKDAMLPLDDVFMLDINSQMDHKTMKNV
;
A
#
# COMPACT_ATOMS: atom_id res chain seq x y z
N MET A 1 17.31 -8.76 7.25
CA MET A 1 17.72 -7.41 6.84
C MET A 1 18.00 -7.47 5.35
N SER A 2 17.07 -6.97 4.53
CA SER A 2 17.27 -6.84 3.09
C SER A 2 16.38 -5.70 2.64
N GLY A 3 16.97 -4.52 2.48
CA GLY A 3 16.25 -3.30 2.12
C GLY A 3 15.47 -3.41 0.82
N LEU A 4 15.94 -4.26 -0.11
CA LEU A 4 15.23 -4.59 -1.35
C LEU A 4 13.98 -5.45 -1.08
N THR A 5 14.07 -6.40 -0.15
CA THR A 5 12.95 -7.25 0.27
C THR A 5 11.90 -6.40 0.98
N MET A 6 12.31 -5.55 1.92
CA MET A 6 11.39 -4.64 2.60
C MET A 6 10.81 -3.60 1.63
N GLY A 7 11.63 -3.03 0.74
CA GLY A 7 11.18 -2.04 -0.24
C GLY A 7 10.17 -2.58 -1.26
N LEU A 8 10.36 -3.81 -1.75
CA LEU A 8 9.44 -4.44 -2.70
C LEU A 8 8.20 -5.05 -2.03
N LEU A 9 8.31 -5.58 -0.81
CA LEU A 9 7.16 -6.13 -0.06
C LEU A 9 6.36 -5.02 0.65
N SER A 10 6.98 -3.87 0.95
CA SER A 10 6.27 -2.68 1.45
C SER A 10 5.45 -1.98 0.36
N LEU A 11 5.65 -2.33 -0.92
CA LEU A 11 4.72 -1.95 -1.97
C LEU A 11 3.44 -2.78 -1.80
N ASP A 12 2.48 -2.21 -1.08
CA ASP A 12 1.17 -2.80 -0.90
C ASP A 12 0.55 -3.12 -2.27
N LEU A 13 0.05 -4.35 -2.43
CA LEU A 13 -0.64 -4.81 -3.63
C LEU A 13 -1.78 -3.88 -4.01
N MET A 14 -2.46 -3.29 -3.01
CA MET A 14 -3.52 -2.31 -3.26
C MET A 14 -2.97 -1.02 -3.84
N THR A 15 -1.92 -0.44 -3.26
CA THR A 15 -1.25 0.75 -3.80
C THR A 15 -0.79 0.53 -5.25
N LEU A 16 -0.23 -0.65 -5.54
CA LEU A 16 0.20 -0.99 -6.90
C LEU A 16 -0.98 -1.15 -7.88
N LYS A 17 -2.12 -1.68 -7.42
CA LYS A 17 -3.38 -1.74 -8.21
C LYS A 17 -3.96 -0.35 -8.46
N ILE A 18 -3.95 0.53 -7.45
CA ILE A 18 -4.38 1.92 -7.58
C ILE A 18 -3.49 2.64 -8.60
N MET A 19 -2.17 2.51 -8.51
CA MET A 19 -1.24 3.08 -9.51
C MET A 19 -1.46 2.51 -10.91
N ARG A 20 -1.79 1.22 -11.04
CA ARG A 20 -2.11 0.59 -12.33
C ARG A 20 -3.35 1.21 -12.98
N ASP A 21 -4.38 1.49 -12.19
CA ASP A 21 -5.69 1.89 -12.69
C ASP A 21 -5.83 3.42 -12.78
N GLY A 22 -5.24 4.16 -11.85
CA GLY A 22 -5.37 5.61 -11.69
C GLY A 22 -4.08 6.45 -11.86
N GLY A 23 -2.89 5.84 -11.90
CA GLY A 23 -1.63 6.59 -11.97
C GLY A 23 -1.31 7.21 -13.34
N SER A 24 -0.16 7.90 -13.45
CA SER A 24 0.33 8.42 -14.73
C SER A 24 0.65 7.29 -15.73
N PRO A 25 0.68 7.54 -17.05
CA PRO A 25 0.95 6.50 -18.05
C PRO A 25 2.28 5.75 -17.82
N LYS A 26 3.29 6.41 -17.23
CA LYS A 26 4.56 5.78 -16.85
C LYS A 26 4.40 4.84 -15.66
N GLU A 27 3.72 5.29 -14.61
CA GLU A 27 3.45 4.49 -13.41
C GLU A 27 2.57 3.30 -13.71
N LYS A 28 1.53 3.46 -14.55
CA LYS A 28 0.69 2.34 -15.00
C LYS A 28 1.53 1.22 -15.62
N LYS A 29 2.47 1.57 -16.51
CA LYS A 29 3.35 0.60 -17.17
C LYS A 29 4.32 -0.08 -16.19
N GLN A 30 4.83 0.65 -15.21
CA GLN A 30 5.72 0.12 -14.17
C GLN A 30 4.95 -0.83 -13.23
N ALA A 31 3.79 -0.40 -12.74
CA ALA A 31 2.91 -1.19 -11.89
C ALA A 31 2.48 -2.49 -12.57
N GLN A 32 2.08 -2.45 -13.86
CA GLN A 32 1.72 -3.65 -14.62
C GLN A 32 2.83 -4.70 -14.69
N LYS A 33 4.11 -4.28 -14.76
CA LYS A 33 5.24 -5.21 -14.81
C LYS A 33 5.53 -5.87 -13.46
N ILE A 34 5.36 -5.12 -12.38
CA ILE A 34 5.73 -5.55 -11.02
C ILE A 34 4.58 -6.33 -10.37
N LEU A 35 3.33 -6.01 -10.67
CA LEU A 35 2.14 -6.62 -10.08
C LEU A 35 2.17 -8.16 -10.05
N PRO A 36 2.46 -8.88 -11.17
CA PRO A 36 2.50 -10.34 -11.15
C PRO A 36 3.63 -10.93 -10.27
N LEU A 37 4.71 -10.17 -10.04
CA LEU A 37 5.79 -10.59 -9.13
C LEU A 37 5.32 -10.49 -7.68
N VAL A 38 4.68 -9.38 -7.31
CA VAL A 38 4.23 -9.12 -5.93
C VAL A 38 3.00 -9.95 -5.58
N GLU A 39 2.15 -10.31 -6.56
CA GLU A 39 1.01 -11.24 -6.35
C GLU A 39 1.47 -12.60 -5.79
N ARG A 40 2.70 -13.03 -6.10
CA ARG A 40 3.31 -14.24 -5.54
C ARG A 40 4.20 -13.90 -4.34
N HIS A 41 3.62 -13.22 -3.35
CA HIS A 41 4.32 -12.62 -2.22
C HIS A 41 5.34 -13.56 -1.55
N HIS A 42 4.93 -14.78 -1.15
CA HIS A 42 5.83 -15.72 -0.48
C HIS A 42 6.96 -16.24 -1.39
N LEU A 43 6.69 -16.47 -2.67
CA LEU A 43 7.73 -16.92 -3.61
C LEU A 43 8.77 -15.83 -3.87
N LEU A 44 8.30 -14.59 -4.05
CA LEU A 44 9.16 -13.43 -4.22
C LEU A 44 10.00 -13.20 -2.96
N LEU A 45 9.38 -13.19 -1.78
CA LEU A 45 10.03 -13.03 -0.48
C LEU A 45 11.13 -14.07 -0.29
N VAL A 46 10.82 -15.36 -0.46
CA VAL A 46 11.78 -16.45 -0.25
C VAL A 46 12.94 -16.36 -1.24
N THR A 47 12.66 -16.07 -2.51
CA THR A 47 13.70 -15.95 -3.54
C THR A 47 14.64 -14.78 -3.25
N LEU A 48 14.10 -13.62 -2.91
CA LEU A 48 14.91 -12.45 -2.59
C LEU A 48 15.73 -12.66 -1.32
N LEU A 49 15.16 -13.29 -0.29
CA LEU A 49 15.90 -13.62 0.93
C LEU A 49 17.03 -14.61 0.65
N LEU A 50 16.78 -15.64 -0.17
CA LEU A 50 17.79 -16.63 -0.52
C LEU A 50 18.93 -16.00 -1.33
N ALA A 51 18.59 -15.17 -2.33
CA ALA A 51 19.57 -14.43 -3.12
C ALA A 51 20.39 -13.45 -2.26
N ASN A 52 19.72 -12.76 -1.33
CA ASN A 52 20.37 -11.84 -0.38
C ASN A 52 21.32 -12.59 0.56
N ALA A 53 20.87 -13.69 1.17
CA ALA A 53 21.70 -14.52 2.04
C ALA A 53 22.92 -15.07 1.28
N ALA A 54 22.73 -15.55 0.05
CA ALA A 54 23.82 -16.00 -0.80
C ALA A 54 24.84 -14.88 -1.06
N ALA A 55 24.39 -13.66 -1.38
CA ALA A 55 25.27 -12.52 -1.63
C ALA A 55 26.05 -12.09 -0.36
N VAL A 56 25.37 -12.01 0.78
CA VAL A 56 25.96 -11.59 2.06
C VAL A 56 26.98 -12.61 2.56
N GLU A 57 26.73 -13.91 2.41
CA GLU A 57 27.67 -14.97 2.81
C GLU A 57 28.83 -15.14 1.82
N SER A 58 28.60 -14.89 0.53
CA SER A 58 29.65 -15.03 -0.49
C SER A 58 30.76 -13.98 -0.34
N MET A 59 30.44 -12.77 0.12
CA MET A 59 31.41 -11.68 0.18
C MET A 59 32.52 -11.91 1.22
N PRO A 60 32.24 -12.28 2.49
CA PRO A 60 33.29 -12.63 3.45
C PRO A 60 34.13 -13.81 2.99
N ILE A 61 33.50 -14.86 2.43
CA ILE A 61 34.21 -16.05 1.93
C ILE A 61 35.21 -15.67 0.83
N PHE A 62 34.83 -14.76 -0.06
CA PHE A 62 35.71 -14.27 -1.11
C PHE A 62 36.87 -13.43 -0.54
N LEU A 63 36.59 -12.54 0.42
CA LEU A 63 37.62 -11.70 1.06
C LEU A 63 38.60 -12.48 1.94
N ASP A 64 38.14 -13.55 2.58
CA ASP A 64 38.97 -14.46 3.40
C ASP A 64 40.04 -15.17 2.56
N ARG A 65 39.77 -15.41 1.27
CA ARG A 65 40.76 -16.02 0.35
C ARG A 65 41.87 -15.05 -0.09
N VAL A 66 41.68 -13.74 0.11
CA VAL A 66 42.58 -12.69 -0.39
C VAL A 66 43.26 -11.92 0.75
N SER A 67 42.67 -11.89 1.95
CA SER A 67 43.13 -11.10 3.09
C SER A 67 43.09 -11.90 4.40
N SER A 68 43.64 -11.37 5.50
CA SER A 68 43.57 -12.05 6.79
C SER A 68 42.11 -12.16 7.27
N PRO A 69 41.69 -13.27 7.91
CA PRO A 69 40.28 -13.53 8.26
C PRO A 69 39.61 -12.41 9.05
N VAL A 70 40.34 -11.79 9.98
CA VAL A 70 39.81 -10.71 10.83
C VAL A 70 39.52 -9.45 10.01
N ILE A 71 40.44 -9.08 9.12
CA ILE A 71 40.28 -7.90 8.25
C ILE A 71 39.21 -8.19 7.18
N ALA A 72 39.16 -9.42 6.65
CA ALA A 72 38.14 -9.86 5.70
C ALA A 72 36.73 -9.66 6.25
N ILE A 73 36.49 -10.11 7.49
CA ILE A 73 35.18 -9.96 8.15
C ILE A 73 34.88 -8.48 8.40
N LEU A 74 35.81 -7.72 8.97
CA LEU A 74 35.59 -6.31 9.31
C LEU A 74 35.24 -5.47 8.06
N VAL A 75 36.01 -5.66 6.98
CA VAL A 75 35.81 -4.95 5.71
C VAL A 75 34.54 -5.42 5.02
N SER A 76 34.28 -6.73 4.98
CA SER A 76 33.10 -7.28 4.33
C SER A 76 31.82 -6.81 5.03
N VAL A 77 31.72 -6.89 6.35
CA VAL A 77 30.53 -6.44 7.09
C VAL A 77 30.27 -4.96 6.85
N THR A 78 31.31 -4.12 6.93
CA THR A 78 31.17 -2.67 6.69
C THR A 78 30.72 -2.37 5.26
N ALA A 79 31.29 -3.06 4.27
CA ALA A 79 30.96 -2.87 2.87
C ALA A 79 29.55 -3.38 2.53
N VAL A 80 29.16 -4.57 2.99
CA VAL A 80 27.79 -5.11 2.80
C VAL A 80 26.76 -4.19 3.45
N LEU A 81 27.01 -3.72 4.67
CA LEU A 81 26.06 -2.88 5.39
C LEU A 81 25.81 -1.56 4.64
N ILE A 82 26.87 -0.90 4.17
CA ILE A 82 26.73 0.39 3.47
C ILE A 82 26.17 0.18 2.05
N PHE A 83 26.82 -0.66 1.25
CA PHE A 83 26.52 -0.77 -0.18
C PHE A 83 25.42 -1.80 -0.50
N GLY A 84 25.28 -2.85 0.30
CA GLY A 84 24.27 -3.89 0.11
C GLY A 84 22.94 -3.60 0.80
N GLU A 85 22.97 -2.88 1.92
CA GLU A 85 21.77 -2.65 2.74
C GLU A 85 21.35 -1.18 2.79
N VAL A 86 22.15 -0.29 3.38
CA VAL A 86 21.73 1.08 3.70
C VAL A 86 21.44 1.90 2.45
N VAL A 87 22.36 1.93 1.48
CA VAL A 87 22.19 2.73 0.26
C VAL A 87 21.05 2.19 -0.60
N PRO A 88 20.98 0.87 -0.92
CA PRO A 88 19.86 0.33 -1.68
C PRO A 88 18.52 0.52 -0.97
N GLN A 89 18.46 0.38 0.37
CA GLN A 89 17.23 0.58 1.13
C GLN A 89 16.73 2.01 1.02
N ALA A 90 17.59 3.00 1.24
CA ALA A 90 17.23 4.41 1.16
C ALA A 90 16.72 4.81 -0.23
N VAL A 91 17.30 4.21 -1.28
CA VAL A 91 16.89 4.45 -2.67
C VAL A 91 15.57 3.74 -2.99
N CYS A 92 15.42 2.48 -2.57
CA CYS A 92 14.18 1.70 -2.76
C CYS A 92 12.99 2.28 -1.98
N THR A 93 13.20 2.94 -0.84
CA THR A 93 12.10 3.62 -0.13
C THR A 93 11.57 4.84 -0.88
N ARG A 94 12.38 5.52 -1.70
CA ARG A 94 11.95 6.72 -2.44
C ARG A 94 11.48 6.41 -3.87
N HIS A 95 12.13 5.46 -4.56
CA HIS A 95 11.85 5.14 -5.96
C HIS A 95 11.51 3.65 -6.18
N GLY A 96 10.92 3.00 -5.18
CA GLY A 96 10.70 1.55 -5.14
C GLY A 96 9.97 0.99 -6.36
N VAL A 97 8.92 1.68 -6.83
CA VAL A 97 8.16 1.26 -8.02
C VAL A 97 9.00 1.37 -9.29
N ALA A 98 9.70 2.50 -9.51
CA ALA A 98 10.50 2.69 -10.71
C ALA A 98 11.66 1.69 -10.79
N ILE A 99 12.34 1.47 -9.67
CA ILE A 99 13.48 0.54 -9.56
C ILE A 99 13.00 -0.90 -9.62
N GLY A 100 11.89 -1.23 -8.96
CA GLY A 100 11.27 -2.54 -9.04
C GLY A 100 10.88 -2.90 -10.48
N ALA A 101 10.37 -1.94 -11.27
CA ALA A 101 10.06 -2.16 -12.68
C ALA A 101 11.33 -2.38 -13.51
N ALA A 102 12.42 -1.65 -13.21
CA ALA A 102 13.69 -1.80 -13.90
C ALA A 102 14.39 -3.13 -13.56
N LEU A 103 14.31 -3.57 -12.30
CA LEU A 103 14.90 -4.82 -11.80
C LEU A 103 14.00 -6.04 -12.02
N SER A 104 12.74 -5.87 -12.37
CA SER A 104 11.79 -6.94 -12.70
C SER A 104 12.40 -8.09 -13.52
N PRO A 105 13.10 -7.87 -14.65
CA PRO A 105 13.73 -8.95 -15.41
C PRO A 105 14.81 -9.71 -14.62
N VAL A 106 15.60 -9.01 -13.80
CA VAL A 106 16.62 -9.63 -12.94
C VAL A 106 15.96 -10.49 -11.87
N VAL A 107 14.86 -10.00 -11.28
CA VAL A 107 14.09 -10.76 -10.29
C VAL A 107 13.50 -12.03 -10.91
N TYR A 108 12.95 -11.95 -12.13
CA TYR A 108 12.47 -13.15 -12.84
C TYR A 108 13.59 -14.15 -13.10
N LEU A 109 14.79 -13.68 -13.46
CA LEU A 109 15.96 -14.53 -13.63
C LEU A 109 16.35 -15.22 -12.31
N LEU A 110 16.40 -14.46 -11.20
CA LEU A 110 16.67 -15.00 -9.87
C LEU A 110 15.62 -16.04 -9.45
N ILE A 111 14.34 -15.77 -9.68
CA ILE A 111 13.25 -16.74 -9.44
C ILE A 111 13.49 -18.00 -10.27
N GLY A 112 13.87 -17.86 -11.55
CA GLY A 112 14.20 -19.00 -12.41
C GLY A 112 15.37 -19.83 -11.86
N MET A 113 16.46 -19.19 -11.46
CA MET A 113 17.65 -19.86 -10.90
C MET A 113 17.37 -20.56 -9.58
N PHE A 114 16.69 -19.88 -8.66
CA PHE A 114 16.43 -20.38 -7.31
C PHE A 114 15.11 -21.15 -7.20
N CYS A 115 14.36 -21.33 -8.29
CA CYS A 115 13.05 -21.98 -8.30
C CYS A 115 13.04 -23.36 -7.62
N ILE A 116 14.12 -24.13 -7.81
CA ILE A 116 14.29 -25.49 -7.25
C ILE A 116 14.16 -25.47 -5.72
N ILE A 117 14.67 -24.43 -5.05
CA ILE A 117 14.70 -24.29 -3.59
C ILE A 117 13.56 -23.38 -3.12
N SER A 118 13.35 -22.25 -3.80
CA SER A 118 12.36 -21.25 -3.39
C SER A 118 10.92 -21.75 -3.46
N TRP A 119 10.58 -22.60 -4.44
CA TRP A 119 9.20 -23.08 -4.62
C TRP A 119 8.70 -24.02 -3.49
N PRO A 120 9.44 -25.07 -3.06
CA PRO A 120 9.00 -25.88 -1.94
C PRO A 120 8.98 -25.08 -0.64
N LEU A 121 9.93 -24.16 -0.45
CA LEU A 121 10.02 -23.34 0.75
C LEU A 121 8.91 -22.29 0.82
N SER A 122 8.52 -21.68 -0.31
CA SER A 122 7.37 -20.77 -0.37
C SER A 122 6.06 -21.51 -0.10
N LYS A 123 5.90 -22.74 -0.62
CA LYS A 123 4.70 -23.55 -0.40
C LYS A 123 4.57 -24.02 1.05
N LEU A 124 5.70 -24.27 1.73
CA LEU A 124 5.73 -24.55 3.16
C LEU A 124 5.28 -23.32 3.95
N LEU A 125 5.76 -22.13 3.57
CA LEU A 125 5.32 -20.86 4.17
C LEU A 125 3.82 -20.61 3.95
N ASP A 126 3.31 -20.83 2.73
CA ASP A 126 1.88 -20.77 2.41
C ASP A 126 1.04 -21.71 3.29
N CYS A 127 1.58 -22.87 3.65
CA CYS A 127 0.90 -23.87 4.47
C CYS A 127 0.90 -23.51 5.96
N LEU A 128 1.98 -22.89 6.46
CA LEU A 128 2.14 -22.52 7.87
C LEU A 128 1.48 -21.20 8.23
N LEU A 129 1.62 -20.19 7.36
CA LEU A 129 1.13 -18.82 7.58
C LEU A 129 -0.27 -18.60 7.00
N GLY A 130 -0.71 -19.48 6.10
CA GLY A 130 -1.94 -19.29 5.33
C GLY A 130 -1.70 -18.40 4.11
N LYS A 131 -2.68 -18.37 3.21
CA LYS A 131 -2.64 -17.51 2.03
C LYS A 131 -3.19 -16.14 2.42
N ASP A 132 -2.31 -15.16 2.58
CA ASP A 132 -2.73 -13.76 2.74
C ASP A 132 -3.49 -13.31 1.50
N HIS A 133 -4.81 -13.22 1.63
CA HIS A 133 -5.69 -12.63 0.63
C HIS A 133 -6.12 -11.27 1.16
N GLY A 134 -5.57 -10.21 0.56
CA GLY A 134 -6.05 -8.82 0.58
C GLY A 134 -6.69 -8.34 1.87
N THR A 135 -5.98 -7.49 2.61
CA THR A 135 -6.54 -6.73 3.72
C THR A 135 -7.71 -5.88 3.24
N PHE A 136 -8.93 -6.42 3.33
CA PHE A 136 -10.13 -5.64 3.13
C PHE A 136 -10.23 -4.62 4.25
N TYR A 137 -10.09 -3.34 3.93
CA TYR A 137 -10.29 -2.27 4.89
C TYR A 137 -11.70 -2.33 5.46
N ARG A 138 -11.80 -2.39 6.79
CA ARG A 138 -13.08 -2.27 7.49
C ARG A 138 -13.58 -0.83 7.34
N ARG A 139 -14.89 -0.62 7.39
CA ARG A 139 -15.50 0.72 7.21
C ARG A 139 -14.92 1.79 8.14
N ALA A 140 -14.58 1.41 9.37
CA ALA A 140 -13.92 2.29 10.33
C ALA A 140 -12.51 2.70 9.87
N GLU A 141 -11.73 1.76 9.32
CA GLU A 141 -10.40 2.04 8.78
C GLU A 141 -10.49 2.90 7.51
N LEU A 142 -11.48 2.64 6.65
CA LEU A 142 -11.75 3.46 5.47
C LEU A 142 -12.09 4.92 5.86
N LYS A 143 -12.87 5.12 6.94
CA LYS A 143 -13.21 6.44 7.46
C LYS A 143 -11.98 7.20 7.95
N VAL A 144 -11.07 6.50 8.65
CA VAL A 144 -9.78 7.07 9.11
C VAL A 144 -8.88 7.38 7.91
N LEU A 145 -8.84 6.53 6.89
CA LEU A 145 -8.04 6.75 5.69
C LEU A 145 -8.51 7.97 4.88
N VAL A 146 -9.83 8.18 4.79
CA VAL A 146 -10.42 9.38 4.18
C VAL A 146 -10.10 10.64 5.01
N ASP A 147 -10.11 10.54 6.35
CA ASP A 147 -9.72 11.66 7.23
C ASP A 147 -8.27 12.07 7.09
N LEU A 148 -7.37 11.09 6.94
CA LEU A 148 -5.96 11.34 6.66
C LEU A 148 -5.79 12.08 5.33
N HIS A 149 -6.53 11.70 4.28
CA HIS A 149 -6.48 12.38 2.98
C HIS A 149 -7.10 13.78 3.00
N SER A 150 -8.05 14.05 3.90
CA SER A 150 -8.58 15.40 4.15
C SER A 150 -7.56 16.30 4.86
N SER A 151 -6.77 15.74 5.78
CA SER A 151 -5.90 16.49 6.70
C SER A 151 -4.44 16.62 6.21
N SER A 152 -4.05 15.90 5.14
CA SER A 152 -2.65 15.82 4.69
C SER A 152 -2.16 17.03 3.86
N SER A 153 -2.98 18.08 3.68
CA SER A 153 -2.60 19.30 2.96
C SER A 153 -2.40 20.54 3.86
N PRO A 154 -1.48 20.51 4.85
CA PRO A 154 -0.76 21.77 5.08
C PRO A 154 0.77 21.67 5.22
N ASN A 155 1.41 20.49 5.35
CA ASN A 155 2.83 20.48 5.76
C ASN A 155 3.75 19.36 5.20
N LEU A 156 3.53 18.86 3.99
CA LEU A 156 4.59 18.12 3.27
C LEU A 156 5.01 18.81 1.96
N VAL A 157 5.25 20.11 2.05
CA VAL A 157 6.26 20.74 1.18
C VAL A 157 7.60 20.34 1.76
N ASN A 158 8.25 19.35 1.15
CA ASN A 158 9.69 19.36 0.92
C ASN A 158 10.08 18.24 -0.06
N GLY A 159 10.00 18.57 -1.35
CA GLY A 159 10.95 18.06 -2.34
C GLY A 159 10.54 16.82 -3.14
N SER A 160 9.60 16.98 -4.08
CA SER A 160 9.79 16.69 -5.52
C SER A 160 8.44 16.59 -6.24
N ASP A 161 8.12 17.58 -7.07
CA ASP A 161 7.49 17.46 -8.39
C ASP A 161 6.38 16.42 -8.61
N HIS A 162 5.32 16.44 -7.80
CA HIS A 162 4.05 15.80 -8.14
C HIS A 162 2.93 16.85 -8.18
N GLU A 163 2.85 17.56 -9.29
CA GLU A 163 1.70 18.39 -9.65
C GLU A 163 0.50 17.46 -9.92
N GLY A 164 -0.53 17.47 -9.07
CA GLY A 164 -1.86 17.00 -9.47
C GLY A 164 -2.69 16.18 -8.48
N GLU A 165 -2.22 15.85 -7.27
CA GLU A 165 -3.11 15.21 -6.28
C GLU A 165 -3.84 16.28 -5.46
N GLU A 166 -4.99 16.74 -5.97
CA GLU A 166 -5.92 17.56 -5.21
C GLU A 166 -6.45 16.72 -4.03
N SER A 167 -6.09 17.12 -2.80
CA SER A 167 -6.66 16.54 -1.58
C SER A 167 -8.17 16.74 -1.56
N LEU A 168 -8.91 15.73 -1.07
CA LEU A 168 -10.36 15.77 -0.99
C LEU A 168 -10.82 17.01 -0.20
N THR A 169 -11.78 17.74 -0.77
CA THR A 169 -12.44 18.86 -0.10
C THR A 169 -13.23 18.39 1.12
N VAL A 170 -13.50 19.31 2.06
CA VAL A 170 -14.26 19.00 3.27
C VAL A 170 -15.65 18.44 2.94
N ASP A 171 -16.28 18.94 1.88
CA ASP A 171 -17.60 18.49 1.45
C ASP A 171 -17.55 17.07 0.85
N GLU A 172 -16.54 16.76 0.04
CA GLU A 172 -16.33 15.40 -0.50
C GLU A 172 -16.10 14.38 0.62
N VAL A 173 -15.29 14.75 1.61
CA VAL A 173 -15.03 13.91 2.80
C VAL A 173 -16.32 13.67 3.57
N LEU A 174 -17.15 14.70 3.76
CA LEU A 174 -18.44 14.59 4.45
C LEU A 174 -19.40 13.68 3.68
N ILE A 175 -19.46 13.78 2.35
CA ILE A 175 -20.30 12.92 1.49
C ILE A 175 -19.85 11.46 1.59
N ILE A 176 -18.55 11.19 1.47
CA ILE A 176 -18.00 9.82 1.54
C ILE A 176 -18.29 9.21 2.92
N LYS A 177 -18.06 9.96 4.00
CA LYS A 177 -18.39 9.53 5.36
C LYS A 177 -19.88 9.26 5.53
N GLY A 178 -20.73 10.16 5.04
CA GLY A 178 -22.17 10.00 5.07
C GLY A 178 -22.62 8.73 4.36
N ALA A 179 -22.05 8.42 3.19
CA ALA A 179 -22.34 7.20 2.44
C ALA A 179 -21.86 5.93 3.16
N LEU A 180 -20.68 5.96 3.79
CA LEU A 180 -20.15 4.84 4.58
C LEU A 180 -21.02 4.54 5.81
N ASP A 181 -21.51 5.60 6.48
CA ASP A 181 -22.37 5.53 7.67
C ASP A 181 -23.83 5.19 7.32
N MET A 182 -24.27 5.41 6.08
CA MET A 182 -25.66 5.20 5.63
C MET A 182 -26.18 3.78 5.88
N LYS A 183 -25.30 2.77 5.82
CA LYS A 183 -25.67 1.37 6.12
C LYS A 183 -26.18 1.20 7.57
N HIS A 184 -25.70 2.03 8.49
CA HIS A 184 -26.05 1.96 9.91
C HIS A 184 -27.13 2.97 10.30
N LYS A 185 -27.49 3.90 9.42
CA LYS A 185 -28.59 4.82 9.66
C LYS A 185 -29.92 4.09 9.56
N THR A 186 -30.77 4.34 10.53
CA THR A 186 -32.16 3.87 10.59
C THR A 186 -33.11 5.03 10.33
N VAL A 187 -34.37 4.73 10.03
CA VAL A 187 -35.42 5.76 9.85
C VAL A 187 -35.50 6.68 11.07
N LYS A 188 -35.28 6.14 12.27
CA LYS A 188 -35.26 6.91 13.52
C LYS A 188 -34.21 8.02 13.52
N ASP A 189 -33.08 7.84 12.84
CA ASP A 189 -31.97 8.79 12.83
C ASP A 189 -32.18 9.97 11.87
N ALA A 190 -33.21 9.90 11.01
CA ALA A 190 -33.50 10.91 10.00
C ALA A 190 -34.97 11.40 10.00
N MET A 191 -35.87 10.73 10.72
CA MET A 191 -37.28 11.13 10.79
C MET A 191 -37.47 12.42 11.60
N LEU A 192 -38.47 13.21 11.22
CA LEU A 192 -38.98 14.31 12.03
C LEU A 192 -39.90 13.73 13.12
N PRO A 193 -39.70 14.07 14.42
CA PRO A 193 -40.62 13.68 15.48
C PRO A 193 -42.05 14.11 15.16
N LEU A 194 -43.04 13.28 15.50
CA LEU A 194 -44.46 13.56 15.15
C LEU A 194 -44.94 14.91 15.68
N ASP A 195 -44.45 15.33 16.85
CA ASP A 195 -44.81 16.61 17.47
C ASP A 195 -44.33 17.82 16.66
N ASP A 196 -43.28 17.65 15.85
CA ASP A 196 -42.73 18.68 14.96
C ASP A 196 -43.29 18.59 13.53
N VAL A 197 -44.13 17.58 13.23
CA VAL A 197 -44.75 17.40 11.91
C VAL A 197 -45.90 18.38 11.75
N PHE A 198 -45.83 19.19 10.70
CA PHE A 198 -46.97 19.98 10.27
C PHE A 198 -48.11 19.07 9.81
N MET A 199 -49.24 19.12 10.51
CA MET A 199 -50.44 18.33 10.24
C MET A 199 -51.64 19.25 10.01
N LEU A 200 -52.49 18.88 9.06
CA LEU A 200 -53.78 19.53 8.81
C LEU A 200 -54.90 18.58 9.23
N ASP A 201 -55.92 19.12 9.91
CA ASP A 201 -57.10 18.33 10.26
C ASP A 201 -57.89 17.97 9.00
N ILE A 202 -58.36 16.73 8.92
CA ILE A 202 -59.11 16.22 7.76
C ILE A 202 -60.39 17.00 7.47
N ASN A 203 -60.96 17.67 8.47
CA ASN A 203 -62.17 18.46 8.34
C ASN A 203 -61.90 19.95 8.06
N SER A 204 -60.62 20.34 7.88
CA SER A 204 -60.25 21.71 7.55
C SER A 204 -60.78 22.10 6.16
N GLN A 205 -61.41 23.27 6.04
CA GLN A 205 -61.85 23.80 4.75
C GLN A 205 -60.70 24.55 4.07
N MET A 206 -60.56 24.39 2.75
CA MET A 206 -59.50 25.01 1.96
C MET A 206 -59.79 26.49 1.70
N ASP A 207 -59.78 27.29 2.76
CA ASP A 207 -60.02 28.73 2.72
C ASP A 207 -58.70 29.52 2.74
N HIS A 208 -58.81 30.83 2.50
CA HIS A 208 -57.64 31.70 2.40
C HIS A 208 -56.86 31.83 3.73
N LYS A 209 -57.50 31.53 4.87
CA LYS A 209 -56.84 31.52 6.19
C LYS A 209 -56.01 30.25 6.36
N THR A 210 -56.55 29.09 5.97
CA THR A 210 -55.87 27.80 6.01
C THR A 210 -54.68 27.78 5.05
N MET A 211 -54.84 28.30 3.82
CA MET A 211 -53.74 28.44 2.86
C MET A 211 -52.60 29.38 3.31
N LYS A 212 -52.85 30.26 4.29
CA LYS A 212 -51.85 31.20 4.79
C LYS A 212 -51.01 30.61 5.94
N ASN A 213 -51.46 29.49 6.51
CA ASN A 213 -50.84 28.82 7.64
C ASN A 213 -50.10 27.53 7.22
N VAL A 214 -50.11 27.19 5.92
CA VAL A 214 -49.33 26.13 5.27
C VAL A 214 -48.14 26.78 4.57
#